data_AF-A0A7K4GW46-F1
#
_entry.id   AF-A0A7K4GW46-F1
#
_cell.length_a   1.000
_cell.length_b   1.000
_cell.length_c   1.000
_cell.angle_alpha   90.00
_cell.angle_beta   90.00
_cell.angle_gamma   90.00
#
_symmetry.space_group_name_H-M   'P 1'
#
loop_
_entity.id
_entity.type
_entity.pdbx_description
1 polymer ?
#
loop_
_entity_poly.entity_id
_entity_poly.type
_entity_poly.pdbx_seq_one_letter_code
_entity_poly.pdbx_strand_id
1 'polypeptide(L)'
;MEFSCDSYEWVMHQNVLDMVFFVSGGATMRRPYMSSSNYILKMSNYKKGEWSDIWDEKYKTFLKKNKKKLCYALLPCIRII
;
A
#
# COMPACT_ATOMS: atom_id res chain seq x y z
N MET A 1 19.82 0.46 -4.03
CA MET A 1 19.17 1.21 -5.12
C MET A 1 19.82 0.79 -6.42
N GLU A 2 19.66 -0.49 -6.74
CA GLU A 2 20.62 -1.21 -7.59
C GLU A 2 19.92 -2.11 -8.60
N PHE A 3 18.57 -2.16 -8.57
CA PHE A 3 17.79 -3.10 -9.35
C PHE A 3 17.28 -2.52 -10.66
N SER A 4 17.27 -1.19 -10.82
CA SER A 4 16.86 -0.51 -12.04
C SER A 4 17.85 0.59 -12.43
N CYS A 5 18.03 0.80 -13.73
CA CYS A 5 19.00 1.76 -14.28
C CYS A 5 18.66 3.23 -13.98
N ASP A 6 17.43 3.52 -13.58
CA ASP A 6 16.91 4.84 -13.24
C ASP A 6 16.85 5.11 -11.72
N SER A 7 17.44 4.22 -10.93
CA SER A 7 17.36 4.30 -9.48
C SER A 7 18.44 5.24 -8.90
N TYR A 8 18.18 6.54 -8.97
CA TYR A 8 18.98 7.58 -8.31
C TYR A 8 18.44 7.93 -6.92
N GLU A 9 19.35 8.28 -5.99
CA GLU A 9 19.03 8.39 -4.56
C GLU A 9 17.87 9.32 -4.26
N TRP A 10 17.94 10.52 -4.82
CA TRP A 10 16.96 11.57 -4.62
C TRP A 10 15.56 11.20 -5.15
N VAL A 11 15.46 10.39 -6.22
CA VAL A 11 14.18 9.94 -6.79
C VAL A 11 13.57 8.84 -5.91
N MET A 12 14.40 7.88 -5.56
CA MET A 12 13.95 6.66 -4.90
C MET A 12 13.65 6.87 -3.42
N HIS A 13 14.27 7.87 -2.77
CA HIS A 13 13.95 8.24 -1.40
C HIS A 13 12.45 8.53 -1.24
N GLN A 14 11.92 9.40 -2.11
CA GLN A 14 10.50 9.78 -2.07
C GLN A 14 9.58 8.65 -2.53
N ASN A 15 9.95 7.94 -3.60
CA ASN A 15 9.12 6.86 -4.15
C ASN A 15 9.01 5.67 -3.18
N VAL A 16 10.10 5.29 -2.51
CA VAL A 16 10.09 4.10 -1.65
C VAL A 16 9.62 4.44 -0.24
N LEU A 17 10.21 5.44 0.41
CA LEU A 17 9.93 5.70 1.83
C LEU A 17 8.53 6.26 2.05
N ASP A 18 8.06 7.10 1.13
CA ASP A 18 6.78 7.77 1.29
C ASP A 18 5.67 7.14 0.48
N MET A 19 5.84 6.89 -0.82
CA MET A 19 4.75 6.26 -1.59
C MET A 19 4.52 4.81 -1.17
N VAL A 20 5.58 4.00 -1.01
CA VAL A 20 5.42 2.57 -0.68
C VAL A 20 5.23 2.36 0.83
N PHE A 21 6.09 2.94 1.67
CA PHE A 21 6.06 2.68 3.11
C PHE A 21 5.25 3.69 3.94
N PHE A 22 4.86 4.82 3.36
CA PHE A 22 4.08 5.85 4.04
C PHE A 22 4.74 6.36 5.33
N VAL A 23 6.07 6.47 5.36
CA VAL A 23 6.84 6.85 6.56
C VAL A 23 6.54 8.28 7.00
N SER A 24 6.42 9.23 6.06
CA SER A 24 6.08 10.62 6.38
C SER A 24 4.63 10.83 6.84
N GLY A 25 3.79 9.80 6.80
CA GLY A 25 2.45 9.82 7.39
C GLY A 25 1.45 10.77 6.73
N GLY A 26 1.77 11.35 5.58
CA GLY A 26 0.87 12.30 4.92
C GLY A 26 1.53 13.45 4.16
N ALA A 27 2.85 13.66 4.30
CA ALA A 27 3.51 14.87 3.80
C ALA A 27 3.44 14.99 2.27
N THR A 28 3.71 13.89 1.56
CA THR A 28 3.69 13.87 0.09
C THR A 28 2.41 13.25 -0.47
N MET A 29 1.81 12.32 0.26
CA MET A 29 0.62 11.59 -0.18
C MET A 29 -0.40 11.53 0.93
N ARG A 30 -1.68 11.69 0.58
CA ARG A 30 -2.78 11.64 1.56
C ARG A 30 -3.23 10.23 1.92
N ARG A 31 -2.90 9.22 1.11
CA ARG A 31 -3.37 7.83 1.31
C ARG A 31 -2.22 6.84 1.16
N PRO A 32 -2.11 5.84 2.05
CA PRO A 32 -1.15 4.76 1.89
C PRO A 32 -1.59 3.81 0.77
N TYR A 33 -0.65 3.33 -0.03
CA TYR A 33 -0.91 2.28 -1.01
C TYR A 33 -0.98 0.91 -0.33
N MET A 34 -2.19 0.40 -0.19
CA MET A 34 -2.46 -0.94 0.31
C MET A 34 -3.71 -1.48 -0.39
N SER A 35 -3.70 -2.75 -0.76
CA SER A 35 -4.82 -3.37 -1.46
C SER A 35 -5.04 -4.82 -1.04
N SER A 36 -6.27 -5.29 -1.19
CA SER A 36 -6.57 -6.71 -1.19
C SER A 36 -6.16 -7.36 -2.52
N SER A 37 -6.22 -8.68 -2.57
CA SER A 37 -5.96 -9.50 -3.76
C SER A 37 -6.85 -9.10 -4.94
N ASN A 38 -8.06 -8.58 -4.67
CA ASN A 38 -9.02 -8.15 -5.68
C ASN A 38 -8.48 -7.04 -6.61
N TYR A 39 -7.66 -6.12 -6.10
CA TYR A 39 -7.05 -5.09 -6.93
C TYR A 39 -6.10 -5.72 -7.95
N ILE A 40 -5.25 -6.64 -7.51
CA ILE A 40 -4.29 -7.34 -8.37
C ILE A 40 -5.05 -8.15 -9.43
N LEU A 41 -6.06 -8.93 -9.02
CA LEU A 41 -6.86 -9.74 -9.95
C LEU A 41 -7.61 -8.93 -11.00
N LYS A 42 -8.00 -7.69 -10.71
CA LYS A 42 -8.66 -6.79 -11.69
C LYS A 42 -7.68 -6.07 -12.61
N MET A 43 -6.49 -5.76 -12.11
CA MET A 43 -5.48 -4.97 -12.83
C MET A 43 -4.44 -5.82 -13.55
N SER A 44 -4.54 -7.14 -13.46
CA SER A 44 -3.58 -8.08 -14.03
C SER A 44 -4.26 -9.34 -14.56
N ASN A 45 -3.50 -10.17 -15.28
CA ASN A 45 -3.96 -11.45 -15.79
C ASN A 45 -3.63 -12.63 -14.85
N TYR A 46 -3.31 -12.35 -13.58
CA TYR A 46 -3.08 -13.42 -12.60
C TYR A 46 -4.39 -14.13 -12.25
N LYS A 47 -4.34 -15.46 -12.18
CA LYS A 47 -5.48 -16.25 -11.70
C LYS A 47 -5.51 -16.24 -10.18
N LYS A 48 -6.72 -16.33 -9.63
CA LYS A 48 -6.92 -16.53 -8.19
C LYS A 48 -6.28 -17.86 -7.76
N GLY A 49 -5.56 -17.83 -6.65
CA GLY A 49 -4.91 -19.01 -6.07
C GLY A 49 -4.65 -18.80 -4.59
N GLU A 50 -3.90 -19.73 -3.97
CA GLU A 50 -3.60 -19.70 -2.53
C GLU A 50 -2.91 -18.40 -2.07
N TRP A 51 -2.12 -17.79 -2.96
CA TRP A 51 -1.49 -16.49 -2.71
C TRP A 51 -2.52 -15.39 -2.44
N SER A 52 -3.71 -15.46 -3.03
CA SER A 52 -4.77 -14.46 -2.85
C SER A 52 -5.29 -14.46 -1.42
N ASP A 53 -5.45 -15.66 -0.82
CA ASP A 53 -5.92 -15.80 0.55
C ASP A 53 -4.87 -15.31 1.56
N ILE A 54 -3.59 -15.67 1.33
CA ILE A 54 -2.46 -15.19 2.14
C ILE A 54 -2.34 -13.66 2.05
N TRP A 55 -2.52 -13.09 0.86
CA TRP A 55 -2.48 -11.65 0.63
C TRP A 55 -3.60 -10.93 1.39
N ASP A 56 -4.82 -11.46 1.32
CA ASP A 56 -5.98 -10.88 1.99
C ASP A 56 -5.87 -10.99 3.51
N GLU A 57 -5.30 -12.07 4.03
CA GLU A 57 -5.01 -12.22 5.46
C GLU A 57 -3.99 -11.19 5.93
N LYS A 58 -2.89 -11.01 5.19
CA LYS A 58 -1.87 -9.98 5.50
C LYS A 58 -2.46 -8.58 5.46
N TYR A 59 -3.28 -8.28 4.45
CA TYR A 59 -3.99 -7.00 4.33
C TYR A 59 -4.89 -6.73 5.54
N LYS A 60 -5.74 -7.69 5.92
CA LYS A 60 -6.62 -7.58 7.09
C LYS A 60 -5.82 -7.41 8.39
N THR A 61 -4.73 -8.17 8.55
CA THR A 61 -3.86 -8.10 9.73
C THR A 61 -3.19 -6.74 9.84
N PHE A 62 -2.69 -6.21 8.72
CA PHE A 62 -2.10 -4.87 8.66
C PHE A 62 -3.09 -3.78 9.05
N LEU A 63 -4.32 -3.83 8.52
CA LEU A 63 -5.39 -2.89 8.86
C LEU A 63 -5.73 -2.94 10.36
N LYS A 64 -5.86 -4.13 10.94
CA LYS A 64 -6.14 -4.30 12.37
C LYS A 64 -5.02 -3.71 13.23
N LYS A 65 -3.76 -4.00 12.90
CA LYS A 65 -2.58 -3.52 13.64
C LYS A 65 -2.44 -2.00 13.59
N ASN A 66 -2.75 -1.38 12.44
CA ASN A 66 -2.52 0.05 12.22
C ASN A 66 -3.80 0.91 12.26
N LYS A 67 -4.93 0.34 12.73
CA LYS A 67 -6.25 0.99 12.73
C LYS A 67 -6.22 2.42 13.29
N LYS A 68 -5.51 2.66 14.40
CA LYS A 68 -5.41 3.99 15.02
C LYS A 68 -4.72 5.01 14.12
N LYS A 69 -3.58 4.65 13.52
CA LYS A 69 -2.81 5.54 12.61
C LYS A 69 -3.55 5.79 11.30
N LEU A 70 -4.19 4.76 10.76
CA LEU A 70 -4.96 4.84 9.52
C LEU A 70 -6.27 5.60 9.67
N CYS A 71 -6.90 5.58 10.87
CA CYS A 71 -8.12 6.34 11.13
C CYS A 71 -7.91 7.83 10.82
N TYR A 72 -6.82 8.43 11.30
CA TYR A 72 -6.51 9.83 11.02
C TYR A 72 -6.28 10.14 9.54
N ALA A 73 -5.67 9.21 8.79
CA ALA A 73 -5.40 9.38 7.36
C ALA A 73 -6.62 9.11 6.45
N LEU A 74 -7.61 8.35 6.92
CA LEU A 74 -8.74 7.85 6.11
C LEU A 74 -10.12 8.36 6.56
N LEU A 75 -10.19 9.16 7.64
CA LEU A 75 -11.41 9.72 8.24
C LEU A 75 -12.41 10.37 7.26
N PRO A 76 -12.01 11.08 6.19
CA PRO A 76 -13.00 11.63 5.27
C PRO A 76 -13.59 10.62 4.26
N CYS A 77 -13.10 9.38 4.15
CA CYS A 77 -13.45 8.49 3.03
C CYS A 77 -13.69 6.99 3.35
N ILE A 78 -13.58 6.51 4.59
CA ILE A 78 -13.97 5.13 4.94
C ILE A 78 -15.49 4.87 4.83
N ARG A 79 -16.30 5.91 4.60
CA ARG A 79 -17.75 5.77 4.38
C ARG A 79 -18.16 5.11 3.05
N ILE A 80 -17.23 4.68 2.18
CA ILE A 80 -17.52 4.17 0.82
C ILE A 80 -16.99 2.74 0.58
N ILE A 81 -16.49 2.02 1.59
CA ILE A 81 -16.16 0.59 1.46
C ILE A 81 -16.96 -0.22 2.48
#